data_AF-A0A0G0Z299-F1
#
_entry.id   AF-A0A0G0Z299-F1
#
_cell.length_a   1.000
_cell.length_b   1.000
_cell.length_c   1.000
_cell.angle_alpha   90.00
_cell.angle_beta   90.00
_cell.angle_gamma   90.00
#
_symmetry.space_group_name_H-M   'P 1'
#
loop_
_entity.id
_entity.type
_entity.pdbx_description
1 polymer ?
#
loop_
_entity_poly.entity_id
_entity_poly.type
_entity_poly.pdbx_seq_one_letter_code
_entity_poly.pdbx_strand_id
1 'polypeptide(L)'
;MKSTKKKPVSRLSQEVAIQTLTLFSSALGLVAALAWNEAITEYINTYIKPYLAKGSGVISLFIYALLITAITVIVAMQMARVKKRLGTT
;
A
#
# COMPACT_ATOMS: atom_id res chain seq x y z
N MET A 1 4.06 -31.04 -35.87
CA MET A 1 4.02 -30.01 -34.81
C MET A 1 2.70 -30.17 -34.04
N LYS A 2 2.71 -30.72 -32.82
CA LYS A 2 1.47 -30.99 -32.06
C LYS A 2 0.89 -29.67 -31.53
N SER A 3 -0.25 -29.25 -32.07
CA SER A 3 -1.02 -28.11 -31.56
C SER A 3 -1.58 -28.48 -30.18
N THR A 4 -1.02 -27.87 -29.14
CA THR A 4 -1.48 -27.99 -27.75
C THR A 4 -2.80 -27.25 -27.60
N LYS A 5 -3.93 -27.95 -27.82
CA LYS A 5 -5.27 -27.43 -27.50
C LYS A 5 -5.36 -27.12 -26.00
N LYS A 6 -5.29 -25.83 -25.63
CA LYS A 6 -5.63 -25.36 -24.29
C LYS A 6 -7.09 -25.73 -24.01
N LYS A 7 -7.32 -26.60 -23.02
CA LYS A 7 -8.68 -26.92 -22.54
C LYS A 7 -9.33 -25.64 -22.03
N PRO A 8 -10.60 -25.36 -22.37
CA PRO A 8 -11.29 -24.18 -21.86
C PRO A 8 -11.34 -24.28 -20.33
N VAL A 9 -10.73 -23.31 -19.65
CA VAL A 9 -10.80 -23.20 -18.20
C VAL A 9 -12.28 -23.04 -17.84
N SER A 10 -12.78 -23.86 -16.91
CA SER A 10 -14.19 -23.74 -16.52
C SER A 10 -14.44 -22.33 -15.95
N ARG A 11 -15.55 -21.69 -16.33
CA ARG A 11 -15.89 -20.33 -15.85
C ARG A 11 -15.85 -20.25 -14.32
N LEU A 12 -16.22 -21.34 -13.65
CA LEU A 12 -16.14 -21.47 -12.19
C LEU A 12 -14.70 -21.38 -11.67
N SER A 13 -13.75 -22.09 -12.28
CA SER A 13 -12.34 -22.04 -11.87
C SER A 13 -11.73 -20.66 -12.09
N GLN A 14 -12.16 -19.95 -13.13
CA GLN A 14 -11.73 -18.57 -13.39
C GLN A 14 -12.26 -17.60 -12.35
N GLU A 15 -13.55 -17.70 -12.01
CA GLU A 15 -14.19 -16.87 -10.99
C GLU A 15 -13.56 -17.09 -9.61
N VAL A 16 -13.34 -18.36 -9.23
CA VAL A 16 -12.66 -18.72 -7.97
C VAL A 16 -11.25 -18.13 -7.94
N ALA A 17 -10.50 -18.18 -9.04
CA ALA A 17 -9.16 -17.59 -9.11
C ALA A 17 -9.19 -16.06 -8.94
N ILE A 18 -10.14 -15.36 -9.57
CA ILE A 18 -10.29 -13.90 -9.46
C ILE A 18 -10.66 -13.50 -8.04
N GLN A 19 -11.63 -14.19 -7.40
CA GLN A 19 -12.00 -13.91 -6.01
C GLN A 19 -10.84 -14.17 -5.06
N THR A 20 -10.13 -15.28 -5.25
CA THR A 20 -8.94 -15.61 -4.45
C THR A 20 -7.88 -14.52 -4.58
N LEU A 21 -7.56 -14.07 -5.80
CA LEU A 21 -6.63 -12.96 -6.04
C LEU A 21 -7.09 -11.67 -5.37
N THR A 22 -8.38 -11.34 -5.43
CA THR A 22 -8.93 -10.13 -4.80
C THR A 22 -8.78 -10.17 -3.27
N LEU A 23 -9.09 -11.31 -2.66
CA LEU A 23 -8.91 -11.54 -1.22
C LEU A 23 -7.43 -11.45 -0.82
N PHE A 24 -6.54 -12.09 -1.57
CA PHE A 24 -5.09 -12.03 -1.33
C PHE A 24 -4.55 -10.61 -1.49
N SER A 25 -4.90 -9.89 -2.55
CA SER A 25 -4.47 -8.51 -2.75
C SER A 25 -4.94 -7.60 -1.61
N SER A 26 -6.17 -7.81 -1.11
CA SER A 26 -6.69 -7.05 0.03
C SER A 26 -5.93 -7.37 1.32
N ALA A 27 -5.69 -8.65 1.60
CA ALA A 27 -4.93 -9.08 2.77
C ALA A 27 -3.47 -8.59 2.73
N LEU A 28 -2.82 -8.66 1.57
CA LEU A 28 -1.48 -8.14 1.36
C LEU A 28 -1.43 -6.62 1.48
N GLY A 29 -2.46 -5.91 1.00
CA GLY A 29 -2.60 -4.47 1.19
C GLY A 29 -2.65 -4.08 2.68
N LEU A 30 -3.37 -4.84 3.50
CA LEU A 30 -3.41 -4.64 4.95
C LEU A 30 -2.04 -4.88 5.60
N VAL A 31 -1.38 -5.99 5.26
CA VAL A 31 -0.05 -6.32 5.79
C VAL A 31 0.97 -5.25 5.37
N ALA A 32 0.94 -4.80 4.12
CA ALA A 32 1.81 -3.74 3.62
C ALA A 32 1.59 -2.42 4.37
N ALA A 33 0.34 -2.06 4.64
CA ALA A 33 0.03 -0.86 5.43
C ALA A 33 0.59 -0.94 6.86
N LEU A 34 0.46 -2.10 7.52
CA LEU A 34 1.02 -2.33 8.86
C LEU A 34 2.56 -2.26 8.86
N ALA A 35 3.20 -2.96 7.92
CA ALA A 35 4.66 -2.97 7.80
C ALA A 35 5.22 -1.57 7.52
N TRP A 36 4.52 -0.76 6.73
CA TRP A 36 4.97 0.60 6.42
C TRP A 36 4.76 1.58 7.57
N ASN A 37 3.69 1.42 8.35
CA ASN A 37 3.51 2.15 9.61
C ASN A 37 4.65 1.86 10.61
N GLU A 38 5.01 0.59 10.79
CA GLU A 38 6.11 0.19 11.67
C GLU A 38 7.47 0.70 11.17
N ALA A 39 7.77 0.53 9.88
CA ALA A 39 9.04 0.97 9.30
C ALA A 39 9.27 2.48 9.42
N ILE A 40 8.24 3.30 9.16
CA ILE A 40 8.34 4.76 9.33
C ILE A 40 8.56 5.10 10.80
N THR A 41 7.83 4.46 11.71
CA THR A 41 7.97 4.70 13.15
C THR A 41 9.38 4.39 13.63
N GLU A 42 9.93 3.24 13.24
CA GLU A 42 11.27 2.82 13.62
C GLU A 42 12.35 3.71 12.99
N TYR A 43 12.16 4.11 11.74
CA TYR A 43 13.05 5.07 11.07
C TYR A 43 13.11 6.39 11.83
N ILE A 44 11.97 6.93 12.26
CA ILE A 44 11.92 8.17 13.04
C ILE A 44 12.57 7.97 14.42
N ASN A 45 12.32 6.83 15.07
CA ASN A 45 12.91 6.52 16.36
C ASN A 45 14.44 6.41 16.29
N THR A 46 14.97 5.80 15.24
CA THR A 46 16.40 5.55 15.09
C THR A 46 17.15 6.74 14.51
N TYR A 47 16.57 7.45 13.53
CA TYR A 47 17.27 8.49 12.78
C TYR A 47 16.83 9.91 13.11
N ILE A 48 15.71 10.12 13.80
CA ILE A 48 15.21 11.48 14.11
C ILE A 48 15.26 11.75 15.62
N LYS A 49 14.79 10.83 16.46
CA LYS A 49 14.80 11.02 17.92
C LYS A 49 16.20 11.31 18.51
N PRO A 50 17.30 10.68 18.09
CA PRO A 50 18.62 10.96 18.69
C PRO A 50 19.14 12.38 18.40
N TYR A 51 18.70 12.99 17.30
CA TYR A 51 19.08 14.35 16.93
C TYR A 51 18.24 15.41 17.64
N LEU A 52 17.12 15.02 18.25
CA LEU A 52 16.24 15.92 18.99
C LEU A 52 16.53 15.74 20.49
N ALA A 53 16.87 16.83 21.18
CA ALA A 53 17.27 16.81 22.60
C ALA A 53 16.27 16.04 23.49
N LYS A 54 16.79 15.37 24.54
CA LYS A 54 16.04 14.57 25.53
C LYS A 54 14.91 15.43 26.13
N GLY A 55 13.67 15.19 25.69
CA GLY A 55 12.47 15.96 26.06
C GLY A 55 11.51 16.21 24.89
N SER A 56 11.94 15.96 23.66
CA SER A 56 11.22 16.29 22.41
C SER A 56 10.37 15.16 21.81
N GLY A 57 9.90 14.20 22.61
CA GLY A 57 9.09 13.06 22.10
C GLY A 57 7.88 13.49 21.25
N VAL A 58 7.29 14.64 21.58
CA VAL A 58 6.18 15.27 20.84
C VAL A 58 6.59 15.72 19.44
N ILE A 59 7.80 16.26 19.26
CA ILE A 59 8.30 16.71 17.96
C ILE A 59 8.50 15.52 17.02
N SER A 60 8.94 14.36 17.54
CA SER A 60 9.03 13.14 16.74
C SER A 60 7.67 12.65 16.23
N LEU A 61 6.61 12.82 17.02
CA LEU A 61 5.23 12.50 16.63
C LEU A 61 4.69 13.47 15.58
N PHE A 62 5.04 14.76 15.66
CA PHE A 62 4.68 15.75 14.64
C PHE A 62 5.37 15.48 13.31
N ILE A 63 6.64 15.07 13.32
CA ILE A 63 7.36 14.69 12.10
C ILE A 63 6.75 13.43 11.48
N TYR A 64 6.41 12.43 12.30
CA TYR A 64 5.67 11.26 11.85
C TYR A 64 4.35 11.64 11.18
N ALA A 65 3.54 12.47 11.84
CA ALA A 65 2.25 12.91 11.34
C ALA A 65 2.35 13.69 10.02
N LEU A 66 3.35 14.57 9.88
CA LEU A 66 3.59 15.30 8.62
C LEU A 66 4.04 14.38 7.49
N LEU A 67 4.96 13.44 7.76
CA LEU A 67 5.44 12.50 6.75
C LEU A 67 4.33 11.60 6.24
N ILE A 68 3.54 11.00 7.15
CA ILE A 68 2.44 10.11 6.74
C ILE A 68 1.37 10.90 5.97
N THR A 69 1.05 12.12 6.39
CA THR A 69 0.08 12.98 5.68
C THR A 69 0.57 13.32 4.27
N ALA A 70 1.84 13.68 4.11
CA ALA A 70 2.42 13.97 2.80
C ALA A 70 2.33 12.75 1.86
N ILE A 71 2.70 11.57 2.34
CA ILE A 71 2.60 10.31 1.58
C ILE A 71 1.14 10.04 1.20
N THR A 72 0.21 10.15 2.14
CA THR A 72 -1.23 9.94 1.91
C THR A 72 -1.76 10.89 0.84
N VAL A 73 -1.43 12.19 0.91
CA VAL A 73 -1.85 13.17 -0.09
C VAL A 73 -1.27 12.86 -1.47
N ILE A 74 0.00 12.47 -1.56
CA ILE A 74 0.63 12.06 -2.81
C ILE A 74 -0.11 10.85 -3.41
N VAL A 75 -0.34 9.81 -2.62
CA VAL A 75 -1.05 8.61 -3.07
C VAL A 75 -2.47 8.94 -3.52
N ALA A 76 -3.20 9.76 -2.75
CA ALA A 76 -4.55 10.21 -3.09
C ALA A 76 -4.58 11.00 -4.41
N MET A 77 -3.61 11.91 -4.64
CA MET A 77 -3.48 12.62 -5.91
C MET A 77 -3.18 11.69 -7.09
N GLN A 78 -2.32 10.68 -6.88
CA GLN A 78 -2.01 9.70 -7.92
C GLN A 78 -3.24 8.86 -8.27
N MET A 79 -4.02 8.44 -7.27
CA MET A 79 -5.29 7.75 -7.47
C MET A 79 -6.30 8.63 -8.23
N ALA A 80 -6.41 9.92 -7.89
CA ALA A 80 -7.27 10.86 -8.60
C ALA A 80 -6.86 11.01 -10.07
N ARG A 81 -5.56 11.03 -10.38
CA ARG A 81 -5.05 11.05 -11.75
C ARG A 81 -5.37 9.76 -12.52
N VAL A 82 -5.27 8.61 -11.86
CA VAL A 82 -5.63 7.32 -12.48
C VAL A 82 -7.12 7.27 -12.79
N LYS A 83 -7.99 7.71 -11.87
CA LYS A 83 -9.45 7.81 -12.12
C LYS A 83 -9.76 8.70 -13.32
N LYS A 84 -9.15 9.89 -13.39
CA LYS A 84 -9.32 10.82 -14.52
C LYS A 84 -8.87 10.22 -15.85
N ARG A 85 -7.80 9.40 -15.86
CA ARG A 85 -7.33 8.70 -17.07
C ARG A 85 -8.24 7.57 -17.52
N LEU A 86 -9.00 6.98 -16.60
CA LEU A 86 -9.95 5.89 -16.88
C LEU A 86 -11.33 6.41 -17.32
N GLY A 87 -11.54 7.73 -17.41
CA GLY A 87 -12.78 8.33 -17.92
C GLY A 87 -13.99 8.20 -16.98
N THR A 88 -13.78 7.72 -15.76
CA THR A 88 -14.80 7.71 -14.71
C THR A 88 -14.71 9.03 -13.92
N THR A 89 -15.58 9.98 -14.32
CA THR A 89 -15.83 11.35 -13.79
C THR A 89 -15.14 11.76 -12.50
#